data_AF-A0AAQ3TR27-F1
#
_entry.id   AF-A0AAQ3TR27-F1
#
_cell.length_a   1.000
_cell.length_b   1.000
_cell.length_c   1.000
_cell.angle_alpha   90.00
_cell.angle_beta   90.00
_cell.angle_gamma   90.00
#
_symmetry.space_group_name_H-M   'P 1'
#
loop_
_entity.id
_entity.type
_entity.pdbx_description
1 polymer ?
#
loop_
_entity_poly.entity_id
_entity_poly.type
_entity_poly.pdbx_seq_one_letter_code
_entity_poly.pdbx_strand_id
1 'polypeptide(L)'
;MAMAAVGVGGALATLLPQRRRGTVTWSGVAAGGRRAGVAVRASYEAGVGVMATKVGMMTYFDPGTGKPVPVTVVGFRDGGNVVTQVKTAATDGYDAVQVGYHGVREDKLTRPELGHLGKAGAPPLRHLQEFRLTAVDGFEPGQPLDFAELFKEGDLVDVSGNSIGKGFQGGIKRHNFKRGLMTHGSKSHRQLGSIGAGTTPGRVYKGKKMPGRMGGTKTKIRKLKIVKIDNDLRVLMIKGAVPGKPGNLLRIAPAKIVGKNIPKN
;
A
#
# COMPACT_ATOMS: atom_id res chain seq x y z
N MET A 1 -34.14 -61.36 48.18
CA MET A 1 -33.83 -62.06 49.44
C MET A 1 -32.30 -62.12 49.55
N ALA A 2 -31.72 -61.52 50.60
CA ALA A 2 -30.29 -61.45 51.01
C ALA A 2 -29.28 -60.82 49.99
N MET A 3 -28.59 -59.69 50.27
CA MET A 3 -27.39 -59.49 51.15
C MET A 3 -26.26 -60.51 50.88
N ALA A 4 -24.96 -60.21 50.77
CA ALA A 4 -24.10 -59.01 50.87
C ALA A 4 -22.66 -59.39 50.42
N ALA A 5 -21.79 -58.42 50.06
CA ALA A 5 -20.30 -58.43 50.15
C ALA A 5 -19.76 -57.15 49.42
N VAL A 6 -19.23 -56.10 50.06
CA VAL A 6 -17.96 -55.86 50.81
C VAL A 6 -16.69 -55.79 49.91
N GLY A 7 -16.10 -54.57 49.86
CA GLY A 7 -14.67 -54.24 49.62
C GLY A 7 -14.18 -54.36 48.16
N VAL A 8 -13.30 -53.53 47.61
CA VAL A 8 -12.33 -52.52 48.08
C VAL A 8 -12.04 -51.60 46.89
N GLY A 9 -11.91 -50.29 47.09
CA GLY A 9 -11.48 -49.38 46.03
C GLY A 9 -11.22 -47.98 46.57
N GLY A 10 -9.98 -47.69 46.93
CA GLY A 10 -9.55 -46.43 47.52
C GLY A 10 -9.78 -45.23 46.61
N ALA A 11 -10.33 -44.16 47.17
CA ALA A 11 -10.38 -42.85 46.54
C ALA A 11 -9.66 -41.84 47.45
N LEU A 12 -8.60 -41.24 46.90
CA LEU A 12 -7.82 -40.17 47.50
C LEU A 12 -8.73 -39.03 47.97
N ALA A 13 -8.53 -38.60 49.21
CA ALA A 13 -9.01 -37.31 49.69
C ALA A 13 -8.19 -36.19 49.05
N THR A 14 -8.83 -35.33 48.27
CA THR A 14 -8.32 -33.98 47.99
C THR A 14 -9.37 -32.95 48.40
N LEU A 15 -8.99 -32.15 49.39
CA LEU A 15 -9.73 -31.04 49.96
C LEU A 15 -10.14 -30.04 48.88
N LEU A 16 -11.45 -29.81 48.75
CA LEU A 16 -12.02 -28.65 48.06
C LEU A 16 -11.81 -27.39 48.92
N PRO A 17 -11.11 -26.36 48.45
CA PRO A 17 -11.10 -25.07 49.14
C PRO A 17 -12.38 -24.28 48.83
N GLN A 18 -13.13 -23.96 49.88
CA GLN A 18 -14.23 -23.01 49.88
C GLN A 18 -13.74 -21.57 49.63
N ARG A 19 -14.46 -20.90 48.70
CA ARG A 19 -14.75 -19.45 48.58
C ARG A 19 -13.76 -18.42 49.15
N ARG A 20 -13.33 -17.50 48.28
CA ARG A 20 -13.59 -16.04 48.45
C ARG A 20 -13.89 -15.40 47.08
N ARG A 21 -15.16 -15.12 46.80
CA ARG A 21 -15.55 -14.20 45.72
C ARG A 21 -15.32 -12.78 46.24
N GLY A 22 -14.25 -12.14 45.79
CA GLY A 22 -14.08 -10.71 45.94
C GLY A 22 -14.93 -9.98 44.91
N THR A 23 -15.95 -9.28 45.37
CA THR A 23 -16.75 -8.36 44.55
C THR A 23 -15.92 -7.08 44.38
N VAL A 24 -15.32 -6.87 43.21
CA VAL A 24 -14.70 -5.58 42.87
C VAL A 24 -15.81 -4.72 42.25
N THR A 25 -16.35 -3.80 43.04
CA THR A 25 -17.24 -2.75 42.56
C THR A 25 -16.43 -1.75 41.74
N TRP A 26 -16.61 -1.77 40.42
CA TRP A 26 -16.19 -0.66 39.57
C TRP A 26 -17.25 0.44 39.66
N SER A 27 -16.97 1.48 40.44
CA SER A 27 -17.70 2.74 40.40
C SER A 27 -17.52 3.37 39.01
N GLY A 28 -18.64 3.74 38.40
CA GLY A 28 -18.73 4.10 37.00
C GLY A 28 -17.90 5.32 36.58
N VAL A 29 -17.39 5.22 35.36
CA VAL A 29 -17.35 6.34 34.41
C VAL A 29 -17.93 5.78 33.11
N ALA A 30 -19.21 6.06 32.89
CA ALA A 30 -19.85 5.89 31.59
C ALA A 30 -19.27 6.94 30.63
N ALA A 31 -18.12 6.64 30.04
CA ALA A 31 -17.65 7.36 28.87
C ALA A 31 -18.04 6.53 27.65
N GLY A 32 -19.17 6.91 27.03
CA GLY A 32 -19.54 6.47 25.70
C GLY A 32 -18.44 6.85 24.70
N GLY A 33 -17.47 5.96 24.55
CA GLY A 33 -16.46 6.05 23.52
C GLY A 33 -17.14 5.81 22.18
N ARG A 34 -17.52 6.91 21.50
CA ARG A 34 -17.69 6.88 20.04
C ARG A 34 -16.52 6.08 19.49
N ARG A 35 -16.78 4.99 18.76
CA ARG A 35 -15.76 4.29 17.98
C ARG A 35 -14.97 5.39 17.27
N ALA A 36 -13.71 5.59 17.67
CA ALA A 36 -12.85 6.57 17.04
C ALA A 36 -12.90 6.26 15.55
N GLY A 37 -13.50 7.14 14.77
CA GLY A 37 -13.62 6.97 13.33
C GLY A 37 -12.25 6.57 12.80
N VAL A 38 -12.20 5.54 11.97
CA VAL A 38 -10.95 5.11 11.33
C VAL A 38 -10.39 6.35 10.63
N ALA A 39 -9.34 6.95 11.21
CA ALA A 39 -8.75 8.15 10.64
C ALA A 39 -8.29 7.80 9.23
N VAL A 40 -9.01 8.31 8.23
CA VAL A 40 -8.74 8.02 6.82
C VAL A 40 -7.36 8.60 6.49
N ARG A 41 -6.34 7.74 6.50
CA ARG A 41 -4.94 8.12 6.22
C ARG A 41 -4.67 8.38 4.72
N ALA A 42 -5.69 8.29 3.87
CA ALA A 42 -5.55 8.51 2.43
C ALA A 42 -5.60 10.01 2.10
N SER A 43 -4.60 10.49 1.36
CA SER A 43 -4.54 11.87 0.86
C SER A 43 -5.46 12.05 -0.35
N TYR A 44 -6.10 13.22 -0.46
CA TYR A 44 -6.87 13.62 -1.64
C TYR A 44 -6.04 13.52 -2.91
N GLU A 45 -6.55 12.82 -3.93
CA GLU A 45 -6.00 12.81 -5.28
C GLU A 45 -6.61 13.95 -6.10
N ALA A 46 -5.88 14.42 -7.11
CA ALA A 46 -6.32 15.51 -7.98
C ALA A 46 -7.39 15.06 -8.99
N GLY A 47 -7.55 13.75 -9.18
CA GLY A 47 -8.49 13.13 -10.10
C GLY A 47 -8.42 11.62 -9.99
N VAL A 48 -9.30 10.94 -10.72
CA VAL A 48 -9.28 9.46 -10.79
C VAL A 48 -8.03 9.01 -11.53
N GLY A 49 -7.42 7.95 -11.00
CA GLY A 49 -6.30 7.29 -11.63
C GLY A 49 -6.65 5.88 -12.05
N VAL A 50 -5.70 5.25 -12.71
CA VAL A 50 -5.78 3.88 -13.21
C VAL A 50 -4.69 3.02 -12.60
N MET A 51 -4.90 1.71 -12.64
CA MET A 51 -3.86 0.74 -12.34
C MET A 51 -3.31 0.13 -13.62
N ALA A 52 -2.04 -0.25 -13.57
CA ALA A 52 -1.35 -0.78 -14.73
C ALA A 52 -0.18 -1.67 -14.33
N THR A 53 0.38 -2.42 -15.29
CA THR A 53 1.52 -3.30 -15.07
C THR A 53 2.75 -2.72 -15.76
N LYS A 54 3.87 -2.63 -15.06
CA LYS A 54 5.15 -2.25 -15.68
C LYS A 54 5.56 -3.33 -16.69
N VAL A 55 5.76 -3.00 -17.96
CA VAL A 55 6.23 -3.96 -18.97
C VAL A 55 7.75 -3.92 -19.07
N GLY A 56 8.32 -2.73 -19.21
CA GLY A 56 9.74 -2.59 -19.47
C GLY A 56 10.16 -1.15 -19.63
N MET A 57 11.40 -0.96 -20.06
CA MET A 57 11.96 0.35 -20.37
C MET A 57 12.63 0.26 -21.74
N MET A 58 12.42 1.28 -22.57
CA MET A 58 12.97 1.38 -23.90
C MET A 58 13.38 2.82 -24.20
N THR A 59 14.05 3.02 -25.32
CA THR A 59 14.36 4.34 -25.85
C THR A 59 13.31 4.72 -26.88
N TYR A 60 12.73 5.90 -26.74
CA TYR A 60 11.84 6.50 -27.73
C TYR A 60 12.57 7.66 -28.40
N PHE A 61 12.57 7.70 -29.73
CA PHE A 61 13.12 8.82 -30.48
C PHE A 61 12.00 9.81 -30.75
N ASP A 62 12.19 11.04 -30.27
CA ASP A 62 11.24 12.12 -30.52
C ASP A 62 11.24 12.47 -32.02
N PRO A 63 10.12 12.33 -32.74
CA PRO A 63 10.08 12.56 -34.19
C PRO A 63 10.40 14.01 -34.58
N GLY A 64 10.13 14.98 -33.70
CA GLY A 64 10.38 16.39 -34.00
C GLY A 64 11.83 16.81 -33.77
N THR A 65 12.50 16.25 -32.75
CA THR A 65 13.85 16.68 -32.35
C THR A 65 14.95 15.65 -32.63
N GLY A 66 14.58 14.41 -32.96
CA GLY A 66 15.50 13.28 -33.13
C GLY A 66 16.20 12.83 -31.83
N LYS A 67 15.86 13.41 -30.68
CA LYS A 67 16.55 13.14 -29.41
C LYS A 67 16.08 11.83 -28.79
N PRO A 68 16.98 10.99 -28.25
CA PRO A 68 16.61 9.79 -27.53
C PRO A 68 16.05 10.13 -26.14
N VAL A 69 14.82 9.69 -25.87
CA VAL A 69 14.14 9.85 -24.59
C VAL A 69 13.97 8.48 -23.93
N PRO A 70 14.49 8.27 -22.70
CA PRO A 70 14.25 7.03 -21.98
C PRO A 70 12.81 6.97 -21.48
N VAL A 71 12.06 5.95 -21.91
CA VAL A 71 10.64 5.77 -21.56
C VAL A 71 10.41 4.43 -20.89
N THR A 72 9.59 4.42 -19.84
CA THR A 72 9.02 3.21 -19.27
C THR A 72 7.70 2.91 -19.97
N VAL A 73 7.59 1.68 -20.50
CA VAL A 73 6.34 1.18 -21.08
C VAL A 73 5.50 0.56 -19.97
N VAL A 74 4.26 1.01 -19.88
CA VAL A 74 3.28 0.52 -18.94
C VAL A 74 2.11 -0.05 -19.73
N GLY A 75 1.75 -1.30 -19.44
CA GLY A 75 0.70 -2.03 -20.14
C GLY A 75 -0.56 -2.16 -19.30
N PHE A 76 -1.70 -2.00 -19.93
CA PHE A 76 -3.00 -2.28 -19.36
C PHE A 76 -3.42 -3.71 -19.69
N ARG A 77 -4.09 -4.37 -18.74
CA ARG A 77 -4.62 -5.72 -18.96
C ARG A 77 -6.08 -5.60 -19.32
N ASP A 78 -6.54 -6.46 -20.23
CA ASP A 78 -7.93 -6.49 -20.66
C ASP A 78 -8.88 -6.78 -19.49
N GLY A 79 -10.03 -6.11 -19.51
CA GLY A 79 -11.04 -6.20 -18.45
C GLY A 79 -10.60 -5.64 -17.10
N GLY A 80 -9.47 -4.92 -17.04
CA GLY A 80 -9.02 -4.20 -15.84
C GLY A 80 -9.53 -2.76 -15.81
N ASN A 81 -9.38 -2.10 -14.67
CA ASN A 81 -9.78 -0.71 -14.40
C ASN A 81 -11.30 -0.48 -14.47
N VAL A 82 -12.05 -1.28 -13.72
CA VAL A 82 -13.50 -1.11 -13.55
C VAL A 82 -13.78 -0.49 -12.19
N VAL A 83 -14.73 0.44 -12.11
CA VAL A 83 -15.22 0.98 -10.84
C VAL A 83 -15.99 -0.12 -10.10
N THR A 84 -15.58 -0.40 -8.87
CA THR A 84 -16.14 -1.49 -8.06
C THR A 84 -17.01 -0.98 -6.92
N GLN A 85 -16.66 0.18 -6.36
CA GLN A 85 -17.44 0.79 -5.30
C GLN A 85 -17.28 2.30 -5.35
N VAL A 86 -18.39 3.00 -5.11
CA VAL A 86 -18.42 4.43 -4.89
C VAL A 86 -18.71 4.67 -3.41
N LYS A 87 -17.86 5.46 -2.76
CA LYS A 87 -17.97 5.84 -1.35
C LYS A 87 -18.31 7.31 -1.25
N THR A 88 -19.25 7.62 -0.39
CA THR A 88 -19.74 8.99 -0.16
C THR A 88 -19.52 9.40 1.29
N ALA A 89 -19.44 10.71 1.54
CA ALA A 89 -19.35 11.27 2.88
C ALA A 89 -20.48 10.80 3.81
N ALA A 90 -21.69 10.56 3.28
CA ALA A 90 -22.84 10.11 4.06
C ALA A 90 -22.71 8.64 4.54
N THR A 91 -22.15 7.75 3.70
CA THR A 91 -22.03 6.32 4.00
C THR A 91 -20.74 5.97 4.72
N ASP A 92 -19.61 6.50 4.24
CA ASP A 92 -18.26 6.08 4.65
C ASP A 92 -17.47 7.19 5.37
N GLY A 93 -18.01 8.41 5.43
CA GLY A 93 -17.35 9.57 6.04
C GLY A 93 -16.28 10.24 5.17
N TYR A 94 -16.13 9.80 3.91
CA TYR A 94 -15.28 10.44 2.90
C TYR A 94 -15.69 10.05 1.48
N ASP A 95 -15.31 10.88 0.52
CA ASP A 95 -15.60 10.68 -0.89
C ASP A 95 -14.44 9.96 -1.60
N ALA A 96 -14.71 8.79 -2.19
CA ALA A 96 -13.72 8.03 -2.93
C ALA A 96 -14.34 7.06 -3.95
N VAL A 97 -13.55 6.77 -4.99
CA VAL A 97 -13.86 5.74 -5.99
C VAL A 97 -12.90 4.58 -5.83
N GLN A 98 -13.43 3.37 -5.69
CA GLN A 98 -12.65 2.13 -5.69
C GLN A 98 -12.59 1.56 -7.10
N VAL A 99 -11.38 1.35 -7.60
CA VAL A 99 -11.12 0.79 -8.93
C VAL A 99 -10.47 -0.58 -8.77
N GLY A 100 -10.91 -1.54 -9.57
CA GLY A 100 -10.36 -2.89 -9.63
C GLY A 100 -9.47 -3.12 -10.86
N TYR A 101 -8.44 -3.94 -10.73
CA TYR A 101 -7.49 -4.26 -11.79
C TYR A 101 -7.05 -5.72 -11.75
N HIS A 102 -6.61 -6.20 -12.92
CA HIS A 102 -6.12 -7.55 -13.18
C HIS A 102 -7.22 -8.61 -13.04
N GLY A 103 -7.86 -8.96 -14.17
CA GLY A 103 -8.83 -10.05 -14.25
C GLY A 103 -8.22 -11.40 -13.87
N VAL A 104 -8.95 -12.18 -13.08
CA VAL A 104 -8.53 -13.51 -12.59
C VAL A 104 -9.72 -14.46 -12.63
N ARG A 105 -9.47 -15.76 -12.80
CA ARG A 105 -10.49 -16.81 -12.64
C ARG A 105 -11.13 -16.75 -11.25
N GLU A 106 -12.43 -16.98 -11.18
CA GLU A 106 -13.23 -16.91 -9.95
C GLU A 106 -12.69 -17.81 -8.83
N ASP A 107 -12.20 -19.00 -9.19
CA ASP A 107 -11.63 -19.99 -8.24
C ASP A 107 -10.45 -19.47 -7.41
N LYS A 108 -9.78 -18.40 -7.88
CA LYS A 108 -8.61 -17.82 -7.20
C LYS A 108 -9.00 -16.71 -6.22
N LEU A 109 -10.26 -16.28 -6.21
CA LEU A 109 -10.79 -15.27 -5.30
C LEU A 109 -11.52 -15.94 -4.14
N THR A 110 -11.55 -15.25 -3.01
CA THR A 110 -12.32 -15.71 -1.86
C THR A 110 -13.80 -15.36 -2.03
N ARG A 111 -14.70 -16.15 -1.41
CA ARG A 111 -16.16 -15.93 -1.50
C ARG A 111 -16.59 -14.50 -1.13
N PRO A 112 -16.03 -13.83 -0.09
CA PRO A 112 -16.37 -12.44 0.21
C PRO A 112 -15.96 -11.45 -0.88
N GLU A 113 -14.79 -11.65 -1.51
CA GLU A 113 -14.32 -10.81 -2.61
C GLU A 113 -15.23 -10.95 -3.84
N LEU A 114 -15.66 -12.18 -4.15
CA LEU A 114 -16.63 -12.44 -5.22
C LEU A 114 -17.98 -11.78 -4.95
N GLY A 115 -18.49 -11.88 -3.72
CA GLY A 115 -19.74 -11.20 -3.34
C GLY A 115 -19.65 -9.68 -3.46
N HIS A 116 -18.50 -9.10 -3.08
CA HIS A 116 -18.24 -7.66 -3.23
C HIS A 116 -18.25 -7.22 -4.69
N LEU A 117 -17.53 -7.93 -5.56
CA LEU A 117 -17.47 -7.63 -6.99
C LEU A 117 -18.79 -7.88 -7.70
N GLY A 118 -19.51 -8.94 -7.33
CA GLY A 118 -20.82 -9.28 -7.87
C GLY A 118 -21.88 -8.22 -7.59
N LYS A 119 -21.82 -7.54 -6.43
CA LYS A 119 -22.71 -6.41 -6.12
C LYS A 119 -22.58 -5.25 -7.12
N ALA A 120 -21.39 -5.05 -7.68
CA ALA A 120 -21.10 -4.01 -8.65
C ALA A 120 -21.23 -4.47 -10.11
N GLY A 121 -21.56 -5.75 -10.35
CA GLY A 121 -21.52 -6.35 -11.69
C GLY A 121 -20.10 -6.37 -12.31
N ALA A 122 -19.06 -6.21 -11.50
CA ALA A 122 -17.69 -6.15 -11.97
C ALA A 122 -17.12 -7.56 -12.20
N PRO A 123 -16.23 -7.75 -13.18
CA PRO A 123 -15.55 -9.02 -13.38
C PRO A 123 -14.68 -9.38 -12.17
N PRO A 124 -14.29 -10.67 -12.02
CA PRO A 124 -13.39 -11.10 -10.95
C PRO A 124 -12.00 -10.44 -11.08
N LEU A 125 -11.67 -9.52 -10.17
CA LEU A 125 -10.47 -8.67 -10.20
C LEU A 125 -9.59 -8.91 -8.96
N ARG A 126 -8.27 -8.96 -9.15
CA ARG A 126 -7.31 -9.28 -8.06
C ARG A 126 -6.98 -8.10 -7.16
N HIS A 127 -6.87 -6.92 -7.75
CA HIS A 127 -6.33 -5.75 -7.06
C HIS A 127 -7.39 -4.67 -6.98
N LEU A 128 -7.66 -4.19 -5.76
CA LEU A 128 -8.59 -3.10 -5.50
C LEU A 128 -7.81 -1.93 -4.90
N GLN A 129 -7.99 -0.73 -5.45
CA GLN A 129 -7.39 0.49 -4.91
C GLN A 129 -8.38 1.63 -4.94
N GLU A 130 -8.31 2.49 -3.92
CA GLU A 130 -9.17 3.67 -3.80
C GLU A 130 -8.46 4.93 -4.31
N PHE A 131 -9.24 5.82 -4.92
CA PHE A 131 -8.88 7.18 -5.25
C PHE A 131 -9.81 8.11 -4.48
N ARG A 132 -9.26 8.78 -3.47
CA ARG A 132 -9.99 9.78 -2.67
C ARG A 132 -10.10 11.07 -3.47
N LEU A 133 -11.30 11.59 -3.61
CA LEU A 133 -11.61 12.79 -4.39
C LEU A 133 -12.29 13.84 -3.51
N THR A 134 -12.45 15.04 -4.04
CA THR A 134 -13.24 16.11 -3.39
C THR A 134 -14.73 15.98 -3.69
N ALA A 135 -15.06 15.52 -4.89
CA ALA A 135 -16.42 15.20 -5.33
C ALA A 135 -16.35 13.92 -6.16
N VAL A 136 -17.40 13.09 -6.09
CA VAL A 136 -17.47 11.77 -6.75
C VAL A 136 -18.60 11.73 -7.78
N ASP A 137 -19.18 12.88 -8.10
CA ASP A 137 -20.28 12.99 -9.05
C ASP A 137 -19.83 12.51 -10.44
N GLY A 138 -20.57 11.57 -11.04
CA GLY A 138 -20.30 11.04 -12.38
C GLY A 138 -19.58 9.69 -12.43
N PHE A 139 -19.41 8.99 -11.30
CA PHE A 139 -18.92 7.61 -11.28
C PHE A 139 -20.00 6.65 -10.82
N GLU A 140 -20.19 5.57 -11.58
CA GLU A 140 -21.12 4.49 -11.25
C GLU A 140 -20.36 3.16 -11.04
N PRO A 141 -20.80 2.30 -10.10
CA PRO A 141 -20.25 0.96 -9.99
C PRO A 141 -20.49 0.17 -11.29
N GLY A 142 -19.48 -0.56 -11.75
CA GLY A 142 -19.50 -1.30 -13.00
C GLY A 142 -18.96 -0.52 -14.21
N GLN A 143 -18.74 0.80 -14.07
CA GLN A 143 -18.21 1.62 -15.16
C GLN A 143 -16.74 1.26 -15.49
N PRO A 144 -16.41 0.95 -16.75
CA PRO A 144 -15.02 0.82 -17.19
C PRO A 144 -14.33 2.19 -17.28
N LEU A 145 -13.07 2.27 -16.87
CA LEU A 145 -12.25 3.48 -16.96
C LEU A 145 -11.21 3.34 -18.06
N ASP A 146 -11.42 4.05 -19.17
CA ASP A 146 -10.47 4.07 -20.28
C ASP A 146 -9.33 5.06 -20.01
N PHE A 147 -8.10 4.56 -20.14
CA PHE A 147 -6.90 5.36 -19.89
C PHE A 147 -6.69 6.44 -20.96
N ALA A 148 -7.21 6.25 -22.17
CA ALA A 148 -7.08 7.22 -23.27
C ALA A 148 -7.95 8.47 -23.05
N GLU A 149 -9.06 8.34 -22.34
CA GLU A 149 -9.93 9.48 -21.99
C GLU A 149 -9.36 10.27 -20.80
N LEU A 150 -8.76 9.56 -19.85
CA LEU A 150 -8.22 10.15 -18.61
C LEU A 150 -6.85 10.82 -18.80
N PHE A 151 -6.06 10.37 -19.77
CA PHE A 151 -4.70 10.87 -19.98
C PHE A 151 -4.49 11.29 -21.41
N LYS A 152 -3.88 12.47 -21.59
CA LYS A 152 -3.46 12.99 -22.89
C LYS A 152 -1.93 13.03 -22.99
N GLU A 153 -1.44 13.09 -24.21
CA GLU A 153 -0.01 13.25 -24.45
C GLU A 153 0.50 14.56 -23.86
N GLY A 154 1.62 14.50 -23.16
CA GLY A 154 2.21 15.65 -22.49
C GLY A 154 1.71 15.92 -21.06
N ASP A 155 0.68 15.22 -20.60
CA ASP A 155 0.19 15.36 -19.22
C ASP A 155 1.22 14.92 -18.18
N LEU A 156 1.10 15.52 -17.00
CA LEU A 156 1.91 15.18 -15.83
C LEU A 156 1.17 14.16 -14.95
N VAL A 157 1.85 13.06 -14.65
CA VAL A 157 1.33 11.98 -13.83
C VAL A 157 2.22 11.67 -12.64
N ASP A 158 1.59 11.23 -11.56
CA ASP A 158 2.25 10.65 -10.39
C ASP A 158 2.11 9.14 -10.43
N VAL A 159 3.23 8.43 -10.49
CA VAL A 159 3.25 6.95 -10.56
C VAL A 159 3.67 6.39 -9.21
N SER A 160 2.82 5.56 -8.63
CA SER A 160 3.09 4.84 -7.38
C SER A 160 3.16 3.34 -7.61
N GLY A 161 4.10 2.68 -6.94
CA GLY A 161 4.25 1.24 -6.99
C GLY A 161 5.19 0.75 -5.91
N ASN A 162 5.35 -0.57 -5.83
CA ASN A 162 6.29 -1.16 -4.87
C ASN A 162 7.72 -1.07 -5.40
N SER A 163 8.62 -0.53 -4.59
CA SER A 163 10.05 -0.48 -4.90
C SER A 163 10.68 -1.87 -4.83
N ILE A 164 11.83 -2.05 -5.50
CA ILE A 164 12.57 -3.30 -5.46
C ILE A 164 13.06 -3.56 -4.03
N GLY A 165 12.70 -4.71 -3.47
CA GLY A 165 13.22 -5.18 -2.19
C GLY A 165 14.71 -5.52 -2.28
N LYS A 166 15.51 -4.94 -1.38
CA LYS A 166 16.95 -5.21 -1.29
C LYS A 166 17.30 -6.09 -0.07
N GLY A 167 16.31 -6.60 0.67
CA GLY A 167 16.55 -7.37 1.90
C GLY A 167 17.10 -6.53 3.05
N PHE A 168 17.81 -7.17 3.99
CA PHE A 168 18.49 -6.48 5.09
C PHE A 168 19.76 -5.80 4.58
N GLN A 169 19.86 -4.48 4.76
CA GLN A 169 20.96 -3.67 4.25
C GLN A 169 21.66 -2.90 5.36
N GLY A 170 22.98 -2.79 5.25
CA GLY A 170 23.84 -2.04 6.17
C GLY A 170 23.67 -0.51 6.08
N GLY A 171 24.27 0.22 7.03
CA GLY A 171 24.16 1.69 7.13
C GLY A 171 24.62 2.44 5.88
N ILE A 172 25.68 1.98 5.23
CA ILE A 172 26.21 2.60 4.00
C ILE A 172 25.17 2.57 2.87
N LYS A 173 24.59 1.40 2.57
CA LYS A 173 23.67 1.27 1.43
C LYS A 173 22.27 1.81 1.73
N ARG A 174 21.81 1.71 2.99
CA ARG A 174 20.47 2.16 3.40
C ARG A 174 20.39 3.66 3.64
N HIS A 175 21.42 4.25 4.27
CA HIS A 175 21.43 5.63 4.75
C HIS A 175 22.56 6.48 4.17
N ASN A 176 23.30 5.96 3.18
CA ASN A 176 24.40 6.65 2.52
C ASN A 176 25.51 7.11 3.48
N PHE A 177 25.75 6.35 4.56
CA PHE A 177 26.88 6.61 5.45
C PHE A 177 28.22 6.49 4.73
N LYS A 178 29.18 7.34 5.13
CA LYS A 178 30.56 7.25 4.66
C LYS A 178 31.19 5.94 5.15
N ARG A 179 32.17 5.46 4.39
CA ARG A 179 33.02 4.32 4.77
C ARG A 179 34.23 4.85 5.54
N GLY A 180 34.76 4.08 6.49
CA GLY A 180 36.05 4.37 7.13
C GLY A 180 37.24 4.18 6.18
N LEU A 181 38.44 4.54 6.66
CA LEU A 181 39.69 4.34 5.93
C LEU A 181 39.92 2.84 5.67
N MET A 182 40.49 2.52 4.51
CA MET A 182 40.77 1.13 4.09
C MET A 182 42.19 0.69 4.46
N THR A 183 43.11 1.64 4.65
CA THR A 183 44.53 1.43 4.98
C THR A 183 44.88 2.07 6.33
N HIS A 184 46.17 2.15 6.66
CA HIS A 184 46.70 2.78 7.89
C HIS A 184 46.13 2.20 9.20
N GLY A 185 46.00 0.87 9.29
CA GLY A 185 45.65 0.19 10.53
C GLY A 185 44.19 0.32 10.99
N SER A 186 43.31 0.88 10.15
CA SER A 186 41.88 0.96 10.47
C SER A 186 41.25 -0.42 10.61
N LYS A 187 40.58 -0.69 11.75
CA LYS A 187 39.80 -1.92 11.97
C LYS A 187 38.32 -1.78 11.57
N SER A 188 37.89 -0.55 11.27
CA SER A 188 36.49 -0.21 11.02
C SER A 188 36.30 0.37 9.63
N HIS A 189 35.95 -0.49 8.68
CA HIS A 189 35.74 -0.06 7.29
C HIS A 189 34.27 0.29 7.03
N ARG A 190 33.36 -0.66 7.27
CA ARG A 190 31.95 -0.54 6.89
C ARG A 190 30.98 -0.52 8.09
N GLN A 191 31.52 -0.35 9.30
CA GLN A 191 30.70 -0.26 10.51
C GLN A 191 29.95 1.08 10.55
N LEU A 192 29.01 1.20 11.49
CA LEU A 192 28.21 2.42 11.66
C LEU A 192 28.98 3.59 12.29
N GLY A 193 30.03 3.30 13.05
CA GLY A 193 30.60 4.26 14.00
C GLY A 193 29.77 4.38 15.28
N SER A 194 29.96 5.47 16.03
CA SER A 194 29.23 5.70 17.28
C SER A 194 27.73 5.93 17.04
N ILE A 195 26.90 5.31 17.89
CA ILE A 195 25.43 5.35 17.81
C ILE A 195 24.78 6.35 18.78
N GLY A 196 25.55 6.97 19.67
CA GLY A 196 25.07 7.91 20.68
C GLY A 196 26.20 8.69 21.37
N ALA A 197 25.81 9.66 22.20
CA ALA A 197 26.73 10.26 23.16
C ALA A 197 26.95 9.31 24.36
N GLY A 198 27.92 9.62 25.23
CA GLY A 198 28.25 8.82 26.42
C GLY A 198 27.24 8.97 27.56
N THR A 199 27.69 9.46 28.72
CA THR A 199 26.93 9.47 29.99
C THR A 199 25.57 10.17 29.89
N THR A 200 25.51 11.35 29.28
CA THR A 200 24.26 12.06 29.02
C THR A 200 24.01 12.05 27.51
N PRO A 201 22.92 11.47 26.98
CA PRO A 201 21.67 11.03 27.62
C PRO A 201 21.63 9.55 28.08
N GLY A 202 22.75 8.80 27.99
CA GLY A 202 22.82 7.40 28.44
C GLY A 202 21.94 6.40 27.67
N ARG A 203 21.39 6.81 26.51
CA ARG A 203 20.51 5.99 25.67
C ARG A 203 20.62 6.38 24.20
N VAL A 204 20.23 5.46 23.32
CA VAL A 204 20.11 5.73 21.88
C VAL A 204 18.78 6.43 21.58
N TYR A 205 18.84 7.51 20.80
CA TYR A 205 17.63 8.23 20.36
C TYR A 205 16.73 7.37 19.45
N LYS A 206 15.41 7.48 19.65
CA LYS A 206 14.41 6.86 18.75
C LYS A 206 14.58 7.42 17.33
N GLY A 207 14.43 6.55 16.33
CA GLY A 207 14.60 6.94 14.92
C GLY A 207 16.06 7.11 14.47
N LYS A 208 17.05 6.75 15.31
CA LYS A 208 18.45 6.71 14.89
C LYS A 208 18.61 5.79 13.67
N LYS A 209 19.25 6.31 12.63
CA LYS A 209 19.50 5.60 11.38
C LYS A 209 20.40 4.38 11.62
N MET A 210 19.82 3.19 11.52
CA MET A 210 20.48 1.88 11.72
C MET A 210 20.24 0.94 10.52
N PRO A 211 21.00 -0.16 10.39
CA PRO A 211 20.76 -1.19 9.38
C PRO A 211 19.35 -1.76 9.47
N GLY A 212 18.88 -2.36 8.39
CA GLY A 212 17.55 -2.96 8.36
C GLY A 212 17.05 -3.21 6.95
N ARG A 213 15.80 -3.65 6.85
CA ARG A 213 15.14 -3.89 5.57
C ARG A 213 15.11 -2.61 4.72
N MET A 214 15.52 -2.72 3.46
CA MET A 214 15.52 -1.62 2.49
C MET A 214 14.71 -2.01 1.25
N GLY A 215 13.87 -1.10 0.77
CA GLY A 215 13.00 -1.31 -0.38
C GLY A 215 11.83 -2.27 -0.09
N GLY A 216 11.08 -2.64 -1.13
CA GLY A 216 9.85 -3.42 -0.98
C GLY A 216 8.70 -2.62 -0.38
N THR A 217 8.82 -1.30 -0.36
CA THR A 217 7.82 -0.36 0.17
C THR A 217 7.18 0.40 -0.97
N LYS A 218 5.96 0.92 -0.75
CA LYS A 218 5.26 1.80 -1.68
C LYS A 218 6.05 3.10 -1.85
N THR A 219 6.36 3.44 -3.08
CA THR A 219 7.02 4.69 -3.46
C THR A 219 6.17 5.39 -4.51
N LYS A 220 6.21 6.72 -4.54
CA LYS A 220 5.55 7.55 -5.57
C LYS A 220 6.60 8.43 -6.21
N ILE A 221 6.74 8.33 -7.53
CA ILE A 221 7.54 9.24 -8.34
C ILE A 221 6.58 10.27 -8.93
N ARG A 222 6.91 11.55 -8.77
CA ARG A 222 5.99 12.65 -9.06
C ARG A 222 6.34 13.35 -10.36
N LYS A 223 5.33 13.97 -11.00
CA LYS A 223 5.49 14.82 -12.19
C LYS A 223 6.25 14.15 -13.35
N LEU A 224 5.91 12.90 -13.65
CA LEU A 224 6.41 12.24 -14.86
C LEU A 224 5.56 12.69 -16.05
N LYS A 225 6.17 12.84 -17.23
CA LYS A 225 5.47 13.27 -18.45
C LYS A 225 5.08 12.05 -19.28
N ILE A 226 3.85 12.03 -19.78
CA ILE A 226 3.40 11.07 -20.79
C ILE A 226 3.98 11.50 -22.15
N VAL A 227 4.66 10.57 -22.81
CA VAL A 227 5.31 10.82 -24.10
C VAL A 227 4.38 10.45 -25.25
N LYS A 228 3.78 9.26 -25.18
CA LYS A 228 2.90 8.73 -26.21
C LYS A 228 1.89 7.76 -25.61
N ILE A 229 0.72 7.68 -26.22
CA ILE A 229 -0.31 6.69 -25.89
C ILE A 229 -0.57 5.86 -27.16
N ASP A 230 -0.44 4.54 -27.06
CA ASP A 230 -0.75 3.62 -28.15
C ASP A 230 -2.00 2.81 -27.78
N ASN A 231 -3.12 3.11 -28.44
CA ASN A 231 -4.41 2.47 -28.18
C ASN A 231 -4.48 1.03 -28.70
N ASP A 232 -3.81 0.73 -29.82
CA ASP A 232 -3.82 -0.60 -30.46
C ASP A 232 -3.21 -1.66 -29.54
N LEU A 233 -2.07 -1.32 -28.92
CA LEU A 233 -1.35 -2.20 -27.99
C LEU A 233 -1.80 -2.00 -26.53
N ARG A 234 -2.66 -1.03 -26.26
CA ARG A 234 -3.10 -0.62 -24.90
C ARG A 234 -1.92 -0.36 -23.97
N VAL A 235 -0.97 0.44 -24.44
CA VAL A 235 0.24 0.81 -23.67
C VAL A 235 0.38 2.33 -23.55
N LEU A 236 1.00 2.74 -22.45
CA LEU A 236 1.29 4.13 -22.14
C LEU A 236 2.79 4.28 -21.90
N MET A 237 3.42 5.22 -22.61
CA MET A 237 4.84 5.49 -22.54
C MET A 237 5.11 6.69 -21.63
N ILE A 238 5.74 6.44 -20.49
CA ILE A 238 6.05 7.47 -19.49
C ILE A 238 7.54 7.80 -19.54
N LYS A 239 7.89 9.08 -19.60
CA LYS A 239 9.29 9.52 -19.54
C LYS A 239 9.91 9.15 -18.18
N GLY A 240 11.08 8.51 -18.22
CA GLY A 240 11.90 8.22 -17.06
C GLY A 240 11.59 6.89 -16.37
N ALA A 241 12.09 6.74 -15.14
CA ALA A 241 12.04 5.49 -14.39
C ALA A 241 10.80 5.42 -13.48
N VAL A 242 10.27 4.21 -13.34
CA VAL A 242 9.10 3.86 -12.52
C VAL A 242 9.48 2.78 -11.50
N PRO A 243 8.94 2.77 -10.26
CA PRO A 243 9.30 1.79 -9.24
C PRO A 243 9.04 0.33 -9.64
N GLY A 244 9.96 -0.53 -9.22
CA GLY A 244 9.85 -1.98 -9.38
C GLY A 244 10.40 -2.52 -10.71
N LYS A 245 10.38 -3.85 -10.83
CA LYS A 245 10.74 -4.59 -12.04
C LYS A 245 9.51 -4.75 -12.97
N PRO A 246 9.69 -5.20 -14.22
CA PRO A 246 8.58 -5.68 -15.05
C PRO A 246 7.64 -6.63 -14.29
N GLY A 247 6.34 -6.54 -14.57
CA GLY A 247 5.28 -7.29 -13.87
C GLY A 247 4.76 -6.63 -12.59
N ASN A 248 5.37 -5.53 -12.14
CA ASN A 248 4.92 -4.84 -10.93
C ASN A 248 3.61 -4.06 -11.17
N LEU A 249 2.74 -4.06 -10.15
CA LEU A 249 1.52 -3.25 -10.13
C LEU A 249 1.87 -1.78 -9.87
N LEU A 250 1.34 -0.93 -10.72
CA LEU A 250 1.48 0.52 -10.66
C LEU A 250 0.10 1.17 -10.50
N ARG A 251 0.07 2.29 -9.80
CA ARG A 251 -1.04 3.21 -9.68
C ARG A 251 -0.61 4.52 -10.34
N ILE A 252 -1.31 4.93 -11.38
CA ILE A 252 -1.04 6.15 -12.15
C ILE A 252 -2.20 7.09 -11.89
N ALA A 253 -1.91 8.28 -11.39
CA ALA A 253 -2.91 9.32 -11.17
C ALA A 253 -2.42 10.64 -11.75
N PRO A 254 -3.34 11.56 -12.10
CA PRO A 254 -2.98 12.94 -12.41
C PRO A 254 -2.08 13.56 -11.34
N ALA A 255 -1.08 14.34 -11.75
CA ALA A 255 -0.08 14.86 -10.84
C ALA A 255 -0.68 15.76 -9.75
N LYS A 256 -0.32 15.47 -8.50
CA LYS A 256 -0.72 16.28 -7.35
C LYS A 256 0.14 17.54 -7.26
N ILE A 257 -0.45 18.69 -7.54
CA ILE A 257 0.21 20.00 -7.40
C ILE A 257 -0.45 20.77 -6.25
N VAL A 258 0.33 20.98 -5.19
CA VAL A 258 -0.11 21.72 -4.00
C VAL A 258 -0.43 23.17 -4.39
N GLY A 259 -1.56 23.68 -3.91
CA GLY A 259 -2.03 25.05 -4.18
C GLY A 259 -2.74 25.25 -5.52
N LYS A 260 -2.82 24.21 -6.37
CA LYS A 260 -3.57 24.26 -7.65
C LYS A 260 -4.74 23.28 -7.68
N ASN A 261 -4.47 21.99 -7.54
CA ASN A 261 -5.45 20.92 -7.87
C ASN A 261 -5.91 20.14 -6.63
N ILE A 262 -5.54 20.58 -5.43
CA ILE A 262 -5.84 19.90 -4.16
C ILE A 262 -6.28 20.98 -3.16
N PRO A 263 -7.23 20.66 -2.25
CA PRO A 263 -7.53 21.55 -1.13
C PRO A 263 -6.26 21.99 -0.40
N LYS A 264 -6.26 23.22 0.08
CA LYS A 264 -5.07 23.83 0.70
C LYS A 264 -4.58 23.05 1.92
N ASN A 265 -5.49 22.40 2.65
CA ASN A 265 -5.24 21.61 3.85
C ASN A 265 -5.94 20.25 3.79
#